data_AF-A0A520RCQ4-F1
#
_entry.id   AF-A0A520RCQ4-F1
#
_cell.length_a   1.000
_cell.length_b   1.000
_cell.length_c   1.000
_cell.angle_alpha   90.00
_cell.angle_beta   90.00
_cell.angle_gamma   90.00
#
_symmetry.space_group_name_H-M   'P 1'
#
loop_
_entity.id
_entity.type
_entity.pdbx_description
1 polymer ?
#
loop_
_entity_poly.entity_id
_entity_poly.type
_entity_poly.pdbx_seq_one_letter_code
_entity_poly.pdbx_strand_id
1 'polypeptide(L)'
;MTLIDMMEYHYFMSKNTLAGNLNVLTVVGNRSEKSTTRSVVNHVGHLLEQRGCRLNRFDYAEENLPLFDVQTAFGGEVYAALKKKVKQADVIVLGTPDYHGSMSSALKN
;
A
#
# COMPACT_ATOMS: atom_id res chain seq x y z
N MET A 1 21.46 -3.03 31.46
CA MET A 1 20.20 -3.49 30.83
C MET A 1 19.51 -4.38 31.85
N THR A 2 18.33 -4.00 32.32
CA THR A 2 17.63 -4.71 33.39
C THR A 2 16.88 -5.93 32.84
N LEU A 3 16.50 -6.87 33.72
CA LEU A 3 15.64 -8.00 33.36
C LEU A 3 14.30 -7.54 32.77
N ILE A 4 13.78 -6.40 33.23
CA ILE A 4 12.58 -5.75 32.69
C ILE A 4 12.84 -5.28 31.25
N ASP A 5 13.97 -4.62 30.98
CA ASP A 5 14.34 -4.19 29.61
C ASP A 5 14.51 -5.39 28.66
N MET A 6 15.07 -6.51 29.13
CA MET A 6 15.19 -7.74 28.33
C MET A 6 13.84 -8.41 28.05
N MET A 7 12.94 -8.41 29.03
CA MET A 7 11.58 -8.97 28.87
C MET A 7 10.73 -8.10 27.96
N GLU A 8 10.79 -6.76 28.10
CA GLU A 8 10.16 -5.81 27.19
C GLU A 8 10.72 -5.95 25.77
N TYR A 9 12.04 -6.10 25.61
CA TYR A 9 12.67 -6.34 24.31
C TYR A 9 12.24 -7.67 23.68
N HIS A 10 12.20 -8.76 24.45
CA HIS A 10 11.72 -10.05 23.96
C HIS A 10 10.23 -10.03 23.63
N TYR A 11 9.41 -9.37 24.46
CA TYR A 11 7.97 -9.19 24.24
C TYR A 11 7.70 -8.33 22.99
N PHE A 12 8.47 -7.24 22.82
CA PHE A 12 8.44 -6.38 21.64
C PHE A 12 8.88 -7.13 20.37
N MET A 13 9.99 -7.87 20.41
CA MET A 13 10.47 -8.68 19.30
C MET A 13 9.52 -9.84 18.94
N SER A 14 8.91 -10.49 19.94
CA SER A 14 7.93 -11.57 19.77
C SER A 14 6.63 -11.09 19.10
N LYS A 15 6.18 -9.86 19.36
CA LYS A 15 5.04 -9.28 18.60
C LYS A 15 5.44 -8.79 17.21
N ASN A 16 6.70 -8.39 17.01
CA ASN A 16 7.21 -7.98 15.71
C ASN A 16 7.45 -9.14 14.72
N THR A 17 7.50 -10.38 15.20
CA THR A 17 7.66 -11.57 14.32
C THR A 17 6.49 -11.79 13.35
N LEU A 18 5.31 -11.19 13.58
CA LEU A 18 4.21 -11.20 12.60
C LEU A 18 4.44 -10.25 11.42
N ALA A 19 5.20 -9.16 11.61
CA ALA A 19 5.45 -8.16 10.57
C ALA A 19 6.53 -8.60 9.58
N GLY A 20 7.44 -9.48 9.99
CA GLY A 20 8.64 -9.84 9.24
C GLY A 20 8.45 -10.57 7.90
N ASN A 21 7.22 -10.75 7.41
CA ASN A 21 6.95 -11.39 6.12
C ASN A 21 5.62 -10.96 5.46
N LEU A 22 4.93 -9.93 5.95
CA LEU A 22 3.67 -9.51 5.33
C LEU A 22 3.93 -8.88 3.96
N ASN A 23 3.14 -9.27 2.97
CA ASN A 23 3.09 -8.60 1.68
C ASN A 23 2.15 -7.40 1.80
N VAL A 24 2.72 -6.20 1.74
CA VAL A 24 1.97 -4.95 1.78
C VAL A 24 1.83 -4.40 0.36
N LEU A 25 0.60 -4.11 -0.04
CA LEU A 25 0.34 -3.29 -1.22
C LEU A 25 0.06 -1.85 -0.80
N THR A 26 0.88 -0.92 -1.25
CA THR A 26 0.63 0.52 -1.13
C THR A 26 0.00 1.04 -2.42
N VAL A 27 -1.05 1.85 -2.30
CA VAL A 27 -1.78 2.43 -3.44
C VAL A 27 -1.77 3.95 -3.34
N VAL A 28 -1.23 4.61 -4.37
CA VAL A 28 -1.25 6.07 -4.52
C VAL A 28 -2.42 6.46 -5.42
N GLY A 29 -3.54 6.83 -4.82
CA GLY A 29 -4.78 7.24 -5.48
C GLY A 29 -4.73 8.64 -6.11
N ASN A 30 -3.60 9.09 -6.65
CA ASN A 30 -3.48 10.39 -7.32
C ASN A 30 -2.73 10.23 -8.64
N ARG A 31 -3.26 10.79 -9.73
CA ARG A 31 -2.66 10.75 -11.08
C ARG A 31 -1.61 11.84 -11.32
N SER A 32 -1.52 12.84 -10.44
CA SER A 32 -0.54 13.93 -10.59
C SER A 32 0.89 13.45 -10.33
N GLU A 33 1.85 13.87 -11.16
CA GLU A 33 3.28 13.69 -10.91
C GLU A 33 3.75 14.40 -9.64
N LYS A 34 3.09 15.50 -9.25
CA LYS A 34 3.34 16.18 -7.98
C LYS A 34 2.20 15.87 -7.01
N SER A 35 2.44 14.92 -6.10
CA SER A 35 1.42 14.37 -5.20
C SER A 35 1.94 14.25 -3.77
N THR A 36 1.37 15.02 -2.84
CA THR A 36 1.65 14.88 -1.40
C THR A 36 1.17 13.54 -0.87
N THR A 37 0.07 13.00 -1.41
CA THR A 37 -0.40 11.63 -1.15
C THR A 37 0.71 10.62 -1.43
N ARG A 38 1.42 10.75 -2.56
CA ARG A 38 2.55 9.86 -2.89
C ARG A 38 3.65 9.94 -1.86
N SER A 39 4.04 11.15 -1.46
CA SER A 39 5.08 11.35 -0.44
C SER A 39 4.74 10.64 0.87
N VAL A 40 3.49 10.76 1.33
CA VAL A 40 3.02 10.11 2.57
C VAL A 40 2.97 8.59 2.41
N VAL A 41 2.39 8.08 1.32
CA VAL A 41 2.30 6.64 1.06
C VAL A 41 3.69 6.00 0.96
N ASN A 42 4.62 6.64 0.26
CA ASN A 42 6.01 6.16 0.15
C ASN A 42 6.70 6.18 1.52
N HIS A 43 6.47 7.20 2.34
CA HIS A 43 7.01 7.25 3.70
C HIS A 43 6.49 6.09 4.56
N VAL A 44 5.18 5.82 4.53
CA VAL A 44 4.57 4.68 5.24
C VAL A 44 5.13 3.35 4.72
N GLY A 45 5.25 3.19 3.39
CA GLY A 45 5.85 2.01 2.78
C GLY A 45 7.27 1.76 3.28
N HIS A 46 8.10 2.79 3.30
CA HIS A 46 9.47 2.70 3.82
C HIS A 46 9.52 2.28 5.30
N LEU A 47 8.64 2.82 6.14
CA LEU A 47 8.55 2.44 7.56
C LEU A 47 8.09 0.98 7.75
N LEU A 48 7.30 0.44 6.82
CA LEU A 48 6.88 -0.97 6.83
C LEU A 48 7.99 -1.89 6.33
N GLU A 49 8.73 -1.51 5.29
CA GLU A 49 9.94 -2.24 4.86
C GLU A 49 10.98 -2.33 5.97
N GLN A 50 11.23 -1.23 6.69
CA GLN A 50 12.12 -1.21 7.86
C GLN A 50 11.69 -2.17 8.99
N ARG A 51 10.41 -2.56 9.02
CA ARG A 51 9.86 -3.55 9.97
C ARG A 51 9.84 -4.98 9.41
N GLY A 52 10.42 -5.19 8.22
CA GLY A 52 10.54 -6.50 7.58
C GLY A 52 9.38 -6.87 6.66
N CYS A 53 8.45 -5.95 6.38
CA CYS A 53 7.39 -6.20 5.39
C CYS A 53 7.95 -6.21 3.96
N ARG A 54 7.33 -6.99 3.08
CA ARG A 54 7.59 -6.97 1.63
C ARG A 54 6.64 -5.98 0.96
N LEU A 55 7.19 -5.00 0.25
CA LEU A 55 6.38 -3.95 -0.36
C LEU A 55 6.13 -4.21 -1.85
N ASN A 56 4.88 -4.00 -2.24
CA ASN A 56 4.45 -3.75 -3.61
C ASN A 56 3.79 -2.37 -3.66
N ARG A 57 3.90 -1.70 -4.81
CA ARG A 57 3.27 -0.39 -5.04
C ARG A 57 2.39 -0.42 -6.27
N PHE A 58 1.28 0.31 -6.19
CA PHE A 58 0.47 0.73 -7.33
C PHE A 58 0.31 2.25 -7.30
N ASP A 59 0.73 2.94 -8.35
CA ASP A 59 0.65 4.40 -8.43
C ASP A 59 -0.11 4.81 -9.68
N TYR A 60 -1.25 5.48 -9.51
CA TYR A 60 -2.12 5.87 -10.64
C TYR A 60 -1.48 6.90 -11.59
N ALA A 61 -0.39 7.57 -11.19
CA ALA A 61 0.38 8.43 -12.11
C ALA A 61 1.35 7.63 -12.99
N GLU A 62 1.77 6.44 -12.55
CA GLU A 62 2.75 5.59 -13.25
C GLU A 62 2.06 4.44 -13.99
N GLU A 63 1.00 3.88 -13.42
CA GLU A 63 0.24 2.75 -13.95
C GLU A 63 -1.12 3.25 -14.46
N ASN A 64 -1.33 3.16 -15.78
CA ASN A 64 -2.57 3.59 -16.39
C ASN A 64 -3.65 2.50 -16.28
N LEU A 65 -4.37 2.47 -15.14
CA LEU A 65 -5.61 1.70 -15.05
C LEU A 65 -6.71 2.43 -15.84
N PRO A 66 -7.29 1.79 -16.87
CA PRO A 66 -8.39 2.37 -17.62
C PRO A 66 -9.59 2.65 -16.71
N LEU A 67 -10.45 3.57 -17.15
CA LEU A 67 -11.71 3.81 -16.46
C LEU A 67 -12.57 2.53 -16.49
N PHE A 68 -13.23 2.25 -15.37
CA PHE A 68 -14.08 1.09 -15.23
C PHE A 68 -15.21 1.12 -16.27
N ASP A 69 -15.27 0.07 -17.07
CA ASP A 69 -16.32 -0.20 -18.04
C ASP A 69 -16.79 -1.64 -17.84
N VAL A 70 -18.10 -1.84 -17.67
CA VAL A 70 -18.67 -3.14 -17.32
C VAL A 70 -18.40 -4.25 -18.34
N GLN A 71 -18.09 -3.91 -19.59
CA GLN A 71 -17.82 -4.87 -20.67
C GLN A 71 -16.33 -5.21 -20.76
N THR A 72 -15.44 -4.29 -20.35
CA THR A 72 -13.99 -4.40 -20.64
C THR A 72 -13.08 -4.37 -19.42
N ALA A 73 -13.58 -3.96 -18.25
CA ALA A 73 -12.77 -3.66 -17.06
C ALA A 73 -11.84 -4.80 -16.61
N PHE A 74 -12.20 -6.05 -16.88
CA PHE A 74 -11.48 -7.22 -16.39
C PHE A 74 -10.48 -7.82 -17.40
N GLY A 75 -10.43 -7.30 -18.63
CA GLY A 75 -9.61 -7.86 -19.71
C GLY A 75 -8.22 -7.23 -19.85
N GLY A 76 -7.97 -6.07 -19.24
CA GLY A 76 -6.72 -5.32 -19.41
C GLY A 76 -5.53 -5.88 -18.62
N GLU A 77 -4.33 -5.73 -19.16
CA GLU A 77 -3.08 -6.17 -18.53
C GLU A 77 -2.84 -5.50 -17.16
N VAL A 78 -3.11 -4.19 -17.06
CA VAL A 78 -2.98 -3.43 -15.81
C VAL A 78 -3.95 -3.94 -14.75
N TYR A 79 -5.19 -4.27 -15.13
CA TYR A 79 -6.15 -4.88 -14.22
C TYR A 79 -5.65 -6.26 -13.74
N ALA A 80 -5.15 -7.11 -14.65
CA ALA A 80 -4.63 -8.43 -14.28
C ALA A 80 -3.43 -8.33 -13.32
N ALA A 81 -2.51 -7.40 -13.58
CA ALA A 81 -1.36 -7.14 -12.72
C ALA A 81 -1.78 -6.59 -11.33
N LEU A 82 -2.67 -5.60 -11.30
CA LEU A 82 -3.20 -5.04 -10.05
C LEU A 82 -3.98 -6.09 -9.25
N LYS A 83 -4.84 -6.88 -9.90
CA LYS A 83 -5.57 -7.98 -9.25
C LYS A 83 -4.64 -8.99 -8.61
N LYS A 84 -3.50 -9.31 -9.27
CA LYS A 84 -2.48 -10.19 -8.69
C LYS A 84 -1.85 -9.56 -7.44
N LYS A 85 -1.43 -8.30 -7.51
CA LYS A 85 -0.87 -7.55 -6.36
C LYS A 85 -1.87 -7.54 -5.18
N VAL A 86 -3.14 -7.24 -5.45
CA VAL A 86 -4.22 -7.23 -4.44
C VAL A 86 -4.42 -8.60 -3.79
N LYS A 87 -4.46 -9.67 -4.59
CA LYS A 87 -4.64 -11.04 -4.06
C LYS A 87 -3.45 -11.54 -3.24
N GLN A 88 -2.26 -11.03 -3.50
CA GLN A 88 -1.04 -11.40 -2.78
C GLN A 88 -0.84 -10.59 -1.50
N ALA A 89 -1.54 -9.47 -1.34
CA ALA A 89 -1.35 -8.57 -0.22
C ALA A 89 -2.07 -9.08 1.04
N ASP A 90 -1.32 -9.18 2.14
CA ASP A 90 -1.86 -9.38 3.48
C ASP A 90 -2.41 -8.05 4.06
N VAL A 91 -1.82 -6.93 3.62
CA VAL A 91 -2.18 -5.57 4.04
C VAL A 91 -2.26 -4.66 2.82
N ILE A 92 -3.30 -3.83 2.76
CA ILE A 92 -3.44 -2.80 1.72
C ILE A 92 -3.47 -1.43 2.39
N VAL A 93 -2.54 -0.55 2.00
CA VAL A 93 -2.50 0.85 2.42
C VAL A 93 -2.99 1.72 1.26
N LEU A 94 -4.16 2.33 1.42
CA LEU A 94 -4.74 3.21 0.43
C LEU A 94 -4.47 4.67 0.81
N GLY A 95 -3.71 5.38 -0.01
CA GLY A 95 -3.56 6.83 0.10
C GLY A 95 -4.37 7.53 -0.98
N THR A 96 -5.16 8.52 -0.59
CA THR A 96 -5.94 9.34 -1.53
C THR A 96 -5.95 10.79 -1.06
N PRO A 97 -5.91 11.78 -1.97
CA PRO A 97 -6.19 13.15 -1.59
C PRO A 97 -7.66 13.28 -1.19
N ASP A 98 -7.94 14.23 -0.29
CA ASP A 98 -9.31 14.69 -0.07
C ASP A 98 -9.70 15.60 -1.24
N TYR A 99 -10.61 15.12 -2.08
CA TYR A 99 -11.27 15.93 -3.09
C TYR A 99 -12.74 16.09 -2.71
N HIS A 100 -13.09 17.30 -2.30
CA HIS A 100 -14.45 17.69 -1.92
C HIS A 100 -15.06 16.83 -0.79
N GLY A 101 -14.25 16.44 0.21
CA GLY A 101 -14.66 15.62 1.34
C GLY A 101 -14.73 14.13 1.02
N SER A 102 -14.08 13.68 -0.06
CA SER A 102 -14.10 12.28 -0.49
C SER A 102 -12.76 11.82 -1.06
N MET A 103 -12.68 10.53 -1.33
CA MET A 103 -11.55 9.95 -2.07
C MET A 103 -11.56 10.37 -3.53
N SER A 104 -10.39 10.36 -4.15
CA SER A 104 -10.25 10.62 -5.57
C SER A 104 -11.04 9.61 -6.44
N SER A 105 -11.47 10.07 -7.61
CA SER A 105 -12.05 9.19 -8.64
C SER A 105 -11.06 8.12 -9.10
N ALA A 106 -9.76 8.42 -9.07
CA ALA A 106 -8.71 7.45 -9.38
C ALA A 106 -8.74 6.27 -8.40
N LEU A 107 -8.78 6.51 -7.08
CA LEU A 107 -8.84 5.42 -6.11
C LEU A 107 -10.17 4.65 -6.16
N LYS A 108 -11.27 5.34 -6.46
CA LYS A 108 -12.59 4.72 -6.60
C LYS A 108 -12.66 3.75 -7.77
N ASN A 109 -11.88 4.00 -8.81
CA ASN A 109 -11.85 3.27 -10.07
C ASN A 109 -11.02 2.00 -10.00
#